data_AF-E3FDJ5-F1
#
_entry.id   AF-E3FDJ5-F1
#
_cell.length_a   1.000
_cell.length_b   1.000
_cell.length_c   1.000
_cell.angle_alpha   90.00
_cell.angle_beta   90.00
_cell.angle_gamma   90.00
#
_symmetry.space_group_name_H-M   'P 1'
#
loop_
_entity.id
_entity.type
_entity.pdbx_description
1 polymer ?
#
loop_
_entity_poly.entity_id
_entity_poly.type
_entity_poly.pdbx_seq_one_letter_code
_entity_poly.pdbx_strand_id
1 'polypeptide(L)'
;MKKWLACVAAVSLAMVGCGGDSTCDDLADANDSVVEQAAACRNVIDDSYFEKSTDDERDQCKDALEECSDSDKDALKDVAKCLNDLPKCSANDPVPFETAFDACFAPLATKVSRACAASISASSLKVPANFSRAR
;
A
#
# COMPACT_ATOMS: atom_id res chain seq x y z
N MET A 1 33.36 41.26 -1.87
CA MET A 1 31.94 41.35 -2.29
C MET A 1 31.67 40.31 -3.36
N LYS A 2 30.54 39.58 -3.21
CA LYS A 2 29.86 38.66 -4.16
C LYS A 2 30.70 37.55 -4.83
N LYS A 3 30.27 36.30 -4.63
CA LYS A 3 29.90 35.41 -5.73
C LYS A 3 28.97 34.29 -5.24
N TRP A 4 27.75 34.34 -5.76
CA TRP A 4 26.69 33.38 -5.59
C TRP A 4 27.00 32.14 -6.42
N LEU A 5 26.90 30.96 -5.81
CA LEU A 5 26.78 29.65 -6.46
C LEU A 5 25.77 28.91 -5.57
N ALA A 6 24.45 29.03 -5.74
CA ALA A 6 23.68 28.49 -6.85
C ALA A 6 24.15 27.07 -7.23
N CYS A 7 24.18 26.16 -6.25
CA CYS A 7 24.16 24.73 -6.53
C CYS A 7 22.77 24.36 -7.04
N VAL A 8 22.67 24.41 -8.37
CA VAL A 8 21.62 23.78 -9.17
C VAL A 8 21.61 22.29 -8.84
N ALA A 9 20.70 21.86 -7.97
CA ALA A 9 20.18 20.50 -8.01
C ALA A 9 19.01 20.49 -8.99
N ALA A 10 19.33 20.66 -10.28
CA ALA A 10 18.46 20.17 -11.33
C ALA A 10 18.57 18.65 -11.29
N VAL A 11 17.79 18.03 -10.39
CA VAL A 11 17.41 16.64 -10.58
C VAL A 11 16.55 16.66 -11.82
N SER A 12 17.08 16.06 -12.87
CA SER A 12 16.42 15.77 -14.12
C SER A 12 15.15 14.94 -13.83
N LEU A 13 14.04 15.61 -13.53
CA LEU A 13 12.66 15.06 -13.43
C LEU A 13 12.12 14.64 -14.81
N ALA A 14 12.99 14.16 -15.68
CA ALA A 14 12.68 13.80 -17.06
C ALA A 14 13.15 12.37 -17.36
N MET A 15 12.80 11.43 -16.46
CA MET A 15 12.72 9.98 -16.72
C MET A 15 11.89 9.29 -15.63
N VAL A 16 10.65 9.75 -15.39
CA VAL A 16 9.63 8.87 -14.81
C VAL A 16 8.64 8.62 -15.92
N GLY A 17 8.76 7.43 -16.50
CA GLY A 17 7.89 6.99 -17.57
C GLY A 17 6.45 7.05 -17.10
N CYS A 18 5.66 7.80 -17.86
CA CYS A 18 4.26 7.50 -18.09
C CYS A 18 4.19 6.07 -18.68
N GLY A 19 4.18 5.09 -17.80
CA GLY A 19 4.23 3.66 -18.10
C GLY A 19 3.53 2.94 -16.96
N GLY A 20 2.21 3.11 -16.90
CA GLY A 20 1.27 2.68 -15.86
C GLY A 20 1.76 1.54 -14.99
N ASP A 21 2.31 1.90 -13.83
CA ASP A 21 2.59 0.92 -12.78
C ASP A 21 1.27 0.60 -12.10
N SER A 22 0.81 -0.65 -12.26
CA SER A 22 -0.48 -1.11 -11.75
C SER A 22 -0.51 -1.25 -10.23
N THR A 23 0.59 -1.02 -9.50
CA THR A 23 0.71 -1.32 -8.07
C THR A 23 -0.43 -0.74 -7.24
N CYS A 24 -0.79 0.53 -7.46
CA CYS A 24 -1.88 1.17 -6.72
C CYS A 24 -3.25 0.63 -7.11
N ASP A 25 -3.43 0.27 -8.37
CA ASP A 25 -4.67 -0.36 -8.85
C ASP A 25 -4.78 -1.78 -8.26
N ASP A 26 -3.70 -2.56 -8.28
CA ASP A 26 -3.61 -3.90 -7.70
C ASP A 26 -3.88 -3.87 -6.19
N LEU A 27 -3.31 -2.90 -5.47
CA LEU A 27 -3.54 -2.71 -4.03
C LEU A 27 -4.99 -2.30 -3.72
N ALA A 28 -5.58 -1.43 -4.54
CA ALA A 28 -6.96 -1.00 -4.37
C ALA A 28 -7.94 -2.15 -4.66
N ASP A 29 -7.70 -2.92 -5.72
CA ASP A 29 -8.48 -4.10 -6.06
C ASP A 29 -8.34 -5.18 -4.97
N ALA A 30 -7.14 -5.36 -4.43
CA ALA A 30 -6.90 -6.25 -3.31
C ALA A 30 -7.64 -5.81 -2.03
N ASN A 31 -7.67 -4.51 -1.73
CA ASN A 31 -8.46 -3.97 -0.63
C ASN A 31 -9.95 -4.26 -0.84
N ASP A 32 -10.47 -4.01 -2.04
CA ASP A 32 -11.87 -4.30 -2.38
C ASP A 32 -12.19 -5.80 -2.21
N SER A 33 -11.26 -6.68 -2.58
CA SER A 33 -11.35 -8.13 -2.36
C SER A 33 -11.37 -8.47 -0.87
N VAL A 34 -10.50 -7.86 -0.06
CA VAL A 34 -10.49 -8.00 1.41
C VAL A 34 -11.84 -7.59 2.00
N VAL A 35 -12.41 -6.45 1.59
CA VAL A 35 -13.74 -5.99 2.03
C VAL A 35 -14.81 -7.05 1.76
N GLU A 36 -14.76 -7.69 0.59
CA GLU A 36 -15.70 -8.74 0.19
C GLU A 36 -15.48 -10.05 0.96
N GLN A 37 -14.23 -10.45 1.16
CA GLN A 37 -13.87 -11.65 1.90
C GLN A 37 -14.14 -11.53 3.40
N ALA A 38 -13.98 -10.33 3.95
CA ALA A 38 -14.25 -10.02 5.34
C ALA A 38 -15.74 -9.81 5.62
N ALA A 39 -16.61 -9.72 4.59
CA ALA A 39 -18.00 -9.27 4.74
C ALA A 39 -18.82 -10.04 5.80
N ALA A 40 -18.57 -11.34 5.97
CA ALA A 40 -19.23 -12.16 6.99
C ALA A 40 -18.78 -11.84 8.44
N CYS A 41 -17.66 -11.13 8.60
CA CYS A 41 -17.03 -10.75 9.86
C CYS A 41 -17.16 -9.25 10.18
N ARG A 42 -18.00 -8.49 9.46
CA ARG A 42 -18.26 -7.07 9.73
C ARG A 42 -18.68 -6.76 11.17
N ASN A 43 -19.24 -7.75 11.89
CA ASN A 43 -19.65 -7.58 13.28
C ASN A 43 -18.53 -7.88 14.30
N VAL A 44 -17.36 -8.38 13.85
CA VAL A 44 -16.26 -8.82 14.71
C VAL A 44 -14.95 -8.09 14.42
N ILE A 45 -14.77 -7.52 13.23
CA ILE A 45 -13.58 -6.75 12.82
C ILE A 45 -13.96 -5.28 12.66
N ASP A 46 -13.03 -4.36 12.93
CA ASP A 46 -13.23 -2.90 12.89
C ASP A 46 -13.73 -2.41 11.51
N ASP A 47 -14.71 -1.50 11.51
CA ASP A 47 -15.38 -0.99 10.31
C ASP A 47 -14.43 -0.29 9.32
N SER A 48 -13.30 0.25 9.80
CA SER A 48 -12.30 0.93 8.95
C SER A 48 -11.63 0.01 7.92
N TYR A 49 -11.70 -1.33 8.11
CA TYR A 49 -11.20 -2.32 7.15
C TYR A 49 -12.19 -2.62 6.00
N PHE A 50 -13.41 -2.06 6.04
CA PHE A 50 -14.51 -2.46 5.16
C PHE A 50 -14.87 -1.43 4.08
N GLU A 51 -14.02 -0.43 3.89
CA GLU A 51 -14.25 0.61 2.91
C GLU A 51 -13.41 0.37 1.65
N LYS A 52 -14.10 0.34 0.51
CA LYS A 52 -13.46 0.25 -0.80
C LYS A 52 -12.59 1.48 -1.06
N SER A 53 -11.54 1.30 -1.85
CA SER A 53 -10.68 2.42 -2.24
C SER A 53 -11.39 3.29 -3.29
N THR A 54 -11.29 4.60 -3.11
CA THR A 54 -11.75 5.63 -4.05
C THR A 54 -10.71 5.89 -5.13
N ASP A 55 -11.12 6.51 -6.23
CA ASP A 55 -10.21 6.86 -7.32
C ASP A 55 -9.19 7.93 -6.87
N ASP A 56 -9.61 8.88 -6.02
CA ASP A 56 -8.70 9.88 -5.44
C ASP A 56 -7.61 9.24 -4.55
N GLU A 57 -7.95 8.18 -3.81
CA GLU A 57 -6.97 7.42 -3.01
C GLU A 57 -6.00 6.63 -3.91
N ARG A 58 -6.49 6.07 -5.03
CA ARG A 58 -5.65 5.40 -6.05
C ARG A 58 -4.65 6.37 -6.67
N ASP A 59 -5.10 7.57 -7.02
CA ASP A 59 -4.24 8.58 -7.64
C ASP A 59 -3.18 9.12 -6.66
N GLN A 60 -3.56 9.37 -5.40
CA GLN A 60 -2.59 9.76 -4.36
C GLN A 60 -1.53 8.68 -4.09
N CYS A 61 -1.90 7.39 -4.20
CA CYS A 61 -0.92 6.32 -4.14
C CYS A 61 0.06 6.39 -5.31
N LYS A 62 -0.42 6.64 -6.53
CA LYS A 62 0.44 6.69 -7.73
C LYS A 62 1.50 7.78 -7.58
N ASP A 63 1.11 8.96 -7.12
CA ASP A 63 2.01 10.06 -6.81
C ASP A 63 3.01 9.68 -5.71
N ALA A 64 2.55 9.00 -4.65
CA ALA A 64 3.41 8.56 -3.56
C ALA A 64 4.43 7.48 -3.98
N LEU A 65 4.11 6.65 -4.97
CA LEU A 65 4.99 5.60 -5.48
C LEU A 65 6.01 6.09 -6.51
N GLU A 66 5.96 7.34 -6.98
CA GLU A 66 6.95 7.88 -7.90
C GLU A 66 8.38 7.83 -7.32
N GLU A 67 8.51 8.05 -6.02
CA GLU A 67 9.77 8.03 -5.28
C GLU A 67 10.20 6.61 -4.83
N CYS A 68 9.35 5.60 -5.05
CA CYS A 68 9.62 4.22 -4.69
C CYS A 68 10.43 3.50 -5.78
N SER A 69 11.38 2.66 -5.35
CA SER A 69 12.11 1.80 -6.28
C SER A 69 11.22 0.68 -6.84
N ASP A 70 11.61 0.08 -7.96
CA ASP A 70 10.88 -1.07 -8.53
C ASP A 70 10.80 -2.23 -7.53
N SER A 71 11.85 -2.47 -6.74
CA SER A 71 11.84 -3.48 -5.68
C SER A 71 10.84 -3.17 -4.56
N ASP A 72 10.61 -1.89 -4.25
CA ASP A 72 9.60 -1.49 -3.27
C ASP A 72 8.20 -1.74 -3.83
N LYS A 73 7.98 -1.39 -5.11
CA LYS A 73 6.71 -1.61 -5.82
C LYS A 73 6.39 -3.10 -5.96
N ASP A 74 7.37 -3.93 -6.28
CA ASP A 74 7.21 -5.38 -6.34
C ASP A 74 6.81 -5.97 -4.98
N ALA A 75 7.39 -5.45 -3.88
CA ALA A 75 7.00 -5.87 -2.54
C ALA A 75 5.54 -5.49 -2.21
N LEU A 76 5.04 -4.37 -2.73
CA LEU A 76 3.64 -3.98 -2.58
C LEU A 76 2.70 -4.81 -3.45
N LYS A 77 3.12 -5.18 -4.67
CA LYS A 77 2.38 -6.12 -5.52
C LYS A 77 2.28 -7.51 -4.87
N ASP A 78 3.34 -7.97 -4.21
CA ASP A 78 3.32 -9.21 -3.42
C ASP A 78 2.24 -9.15 -2.31
N VAL A 79 2.08 -7.99 -1.67
CA VAL A 79 1.03 -7.77 -0.67
C VAL A 79 -0.35 -7.79 -1.30
N ALA A 80 -0.57 -7.04 -2.38
CA ALA A 80 -1.83 -7.04 -3.12
C ALA A 80 -2.25 -8.47 -3.51
N LYS A 81 -1.30 -9.26 -3.98
CA LYS A 81 -1.53 -10.67 -4.32
C LYS A 81 -1.90 -11.51 -3.09
N CYS A 82 -1.17 -11.38 -1.99
CA CYS A 82 -1.48 -12.09 -0.75
C CYS A 82 -2.88 -11.76 -0.24
N LEU A 83 -3.26 -10.47 -0.26
CA LEU A 83 -4.58 -10.00 0.15
C LEU A 83 -5.70 -10.57 -0.72
N ASN A 84 -5.47 -10.68 -2.03
CA ASN A 84 -6.42 -11.34 -2.94
C ASN A 84 -6.58 -12.84 -2.67
N ASP A 85 -5.52 -13.50 -2.21
CA ASP A 85 -5.50 -14.94 -1.91
C ASP A 85 -6.01 -15.29 -0.49
N LEU A 86 -6.48 -14.30 0.26
CA LEU A 86 -6.99 -14.51 1.61
C LEU A 86 -8.24 -15.42 1.63
N PRO A 87 -8.41 -16.22 2.69
CA PRO A 87 -9.62 -17.01 2.85
C PRO A 87 -10.83 -16.09 3.08
N LYS A 88 -12.05 -16.58 2.82
CA LYS A 88 -13.24 -15.85 3.29
C LYS A 88 -13.31 -15.90 4.81
N CYS A 89 -13.61 -14.76 5.42
CA CYS A 89 -13.80 -14.70 6.86
C CYS A 89 -15.08 -15.45 7.27
N SER A 90 -15.02 -16.12 8.42
CA SER A 90 -16.15 -16.84 9.01
C SER A 90 -16.56 -16.17 10.31
N ALA A 91 -17.83 -15.79 10.44
CA ALA A 91 -18.36 -15.16 11.66
C ALA A 91 -18.18 -16.03 12.92
N ASN A 92 -18.13 -17.36 12.75
CA ASN A 92 -17.97 -18.31 13.86
C ASN A 92 -16.50 -18.53 14.24
N ASP A 93 -15.56 -18.18 13.35
CA ASP A 93 -14.13 -18.34 13.56
C ASP A 93 -13.35 -17.35 12.66
N PRO A 94 -13.19 -16.08 13.09
CA PRO A 94 -12.51 -15.05 12.30
C PRO A 94 -10.98 -15.17 12.35
N VAL A 95 -10.44 -15.92 13.31
CA VAL A 95 -8.99 -15.99 13.60
C VAL A 95 -8.14 -16.39 12.38
N PRO A 96 -8.52 -17.37 11.54
CA PRO A 96 -7.73 -17.72 10.36
C PRO A 96 -7.64 -16.60 9.34
N PHE A 97 -8.71 -15.81 9.18
CA PHE A 97 -8.72 -14.66 8.28
C PHE A 97 -7.81 -13.55 8.79
N GLU A 98 -7.96 -13.16 10.07
CA GLU A 98 -7.14 -12.13 10.71
C GLU A 98 -5.65 -12.50 10.65
N THR A 99 -5.32 -13.76 10.97
CA THR A 99 -3.93 -14.26 10.93
C THR A 99 -3.35 -14.19 9.53
N ALA A 100 -4.12 -14.58 8.52
CA ALA A 100 -3.66 -14.55 7.13
C ALA A 100 -3.52 -13.10 6.64
N PHE A 101 -4.45 -12.22 7.01
CA PHE A 101 -4.42 -10.80 6.67
C PHE A 101 -3.17 -10.13 7.24
N ASP A 102 -2.88 -10.31 8.53
CA ASP A 102 -1.66 -9.76 9.15
C ASP A 102 -0.38 -10.34 8.51
N ALA A 103 -0.38 -11.62 8.16
CA ALA A 103 0.76 -12.27 7.51
C ALA A 103 1.10 -11.67 6.14
N CYS A 104 0.11 -11.12 5.42
CA CYS A 104 0.34 -10.48 4.12
C CYS A 104 1.26 -9.25 4.21
N PHE A 105 1.32 -8.58 5.36
CA PHE A 105 2.14 -7.38 5.54
C PHE A 105 3.55 -7.68 6.07
N ALA A 106 3.81 -8.91 6.52
CA ALA A 106 5.12 -9.30 7.04
C ALA A 106 6.30 -9.02 6.06
N PRO A 107 6.18 -9.25 4.74
CA PRO A 107 7.28 -8.96 3.81
C PRO A 107 7.67 -7.48 3.78
N LEU A 108 6.70 -6.59 4.00
CA LEU A 108 6.91 -5.16 3.86
C LEU A 108 7.94 -4.60 4.83
N ALA A 109 8.00 -5.12 6.07
CA ALA A 109 8.95 -4.67 7.09
C ALA A 109 10.42 -4.75 6.62
N THR A 110 10.71 -5.70 5.74
CA THR A 110 12.08 -6.02 5.26
C THR A 110 12.31 -5.66 3.79
N LYS A 111 11.26 -5.67 2.96
CA LYS A 111 11.38 -5.45 1.52
C LYS A 111 11.11 -4.01 1.07
N VAL A 112 10.42 -3.20 1.88
CA VAL A 112 10.14 -1.80 1.54
C VAL A 112 11.07 -0.84 2.27
N SER A 113 11.72 0.02 1.48
CA SER A 113 12.61 1.08 1.92
C SER A 113 11.90 2.05 2.86
N ARG A 114 12.65 2.70 3.76
CA ARG A 114 12.06 3.71 4.67
C ARG A 114 11.47 4.90 3.92
N ALA A 115 12.07 5.29 2.80
CA ALA A 115 11.58 6.38 1.96
C ALA A 115 10.22 6.02 1.35
N CYS A 116 10.13 4.86 0.70
CA CYS A 116 8.88 4.40 0.10
C CYS A 116 7.78 4.17 1.15
N ALA A 117 8.11 3.56 2.29
CA ALA A 117 7.16 3.38 3.38
C ALA A 117 6.61 4.72 3.92
N ALA A 118 7.46 5.75 4.01
CA ALA A 118 7.03 7.09 4.41
C ALA A 118 6.08 7.71 3.37
N SER A 119 6.40 7.62 2.08
CA SER A 119 5.55 8.12 1.00
C SER A 119 4.17 7.45 0.99
N ILE A 120 4.12 6.12 1.12
CA ILE A 120 2.86 5.36 1.14
C ILE A 120 2.06 5.66 2.40
N SER A 121 2.71 5.78 3.56
CA SER A 121 2.01 6.15 4.81
C SER A 121 1.41 7.55 4.77
N ALA A 122 1.92 8.42 3.90
CA ALA A 122 1.37 9.74 3.64
C ALA A 122 0.26 9.71 2.56
N SER A 123 0.13 8.60 1.82
CA SER A 123 -1.00 8.39 0.91
C SER A 123 -2.25 7.98 1.68
N SER A 124 -3.42 8.33 1.17
CA SER A 124 -4.70 7.95 1.76
C SER A 124 -5.12 6.51 1.42
N LEU A 125 -4.28 5.75 0.72
CA LEU A 125 -4.61 4.38 0.33
C LEU A 125 -4.68 3.49 1.57
N LYS A 126 -5.79 2.76 1.74
CA LYS A 126 -6.08 1.89 2.89
C LYS A 126 -5.28 0.59 2.89
N VAL A 127 -4.04 0.64 2.45
CA VAL A 127 -3.08 -0.46 2.60
C VAL A 127 -2.42 -0.25 3.94
N PRO A 128 -2.71 -1.13 4.91
CA PRO A 128 -2.93 -0.77 6.29
C PRO A 128 -1.82 0.07 6.89
N ALA A 129 -2.29 1.08 7.62
CA ALA A 129 -1.57 1.87 8.61
C ALA A 129 -0.83 1.04 9.68
N ASN A 130 -0.93 -0.30 9.66
CA ASN A 130 -0.18 -1.21 10.53
C ASN A 130 1.33 -1.27 10.23
N PHE A 131 1.78 -0.77 9.07
CA PHE A 131 3.22 -0.62 8.83
C PHE A 131 3.87 0.26 9.90
N SER A 132 3.19 1.33 10.30
CA SER A 132 3.65 2.28 11.33
C SER A 132 3.65 1.70 12.74
N ARG A 133 2.92 0.59 13.00
CA ARG A 133 2.91 -0.10 14.30
C ARG A 133 3.98 -1.18 14.43
N ALA A 134 4.56 -1.65 13.32
CA ALA A 134 5.52 -2.75 13.29
C ALA A 134 7.01 -2.31 13.27
N ARG A 135 7.31 -1.00 13.28
CA ARG A 135 8.68 -0.46 13.33
C ARG A 135 8.96 0.32 14.61
#